data_AF-A0A918ZAT2-F1
#
_entry.id   AF-A0A918ZAT2-F1
#
_cell.length_a   1.000
_cell.length_b   1.000
_cell.length_c   1.000
_cell.angle_alpha   90.00
_cell.angle_beta   90.00
_cell.angle_gamma   90.00
#
_symmetry.space_group_name_H-M   'P 1'
#
loop_
_entity.id
_entity.type
_entity.pdbx_description
1 polymer ?
#
loop_
_entity_poly.entity_id
_entity_poly.type
_entity_poly.pdbx_seq_one_letter_code
_entity_poly.pdbx_strand_id
1 'polypeptide(L)' 'MSDVHDPAFIARRLAELRVEHRDLDAAIDRLAFDPAADQLTLRRLKKRKLLLKDCIARLESMLIPDEPA' A
#
# COMPACT_ATOMS: atom_id res chain seq x y z
N MET A 1 9.48 14.54 18.94
CA MET A 1 9.72 13.55 17.87
C MET A 1 9.14 12.18 18.24
N SER A 2 7.86 12.09 18.62
CA SER A 2 7.21 10.79 18.92
C SER A 2 5.83 10.64 18.29
N ASP A 3 5.49 11.44 17.28
CA ASP A 3 4.19 11.36 16.59
C ASP A 3 4.05 10.10 15.70
N VAL A 4 5.13 9.36 15.46
CA VAL A 4 5.15 8.17 14.60
C VAL A 4 4.35 7.01 15.20
N HIS A 5 4.16 6.99 16.52
CA HIS A 5 3.39 5.98 17.24
C HIS A 5 1.99 6.44 17.64
N ASP A 6 1.60 7.67 17.31
CA ASP A 6 0.23 8.14 17.58
C ASP A 6 -0.77 7.35 16.71
N PRO A 7 -1.75 6.65 17.31
CA PRO A 7 -2.76 5.91 16.56
C PRO A 7 -3.51 6.77 15.53
N ALA A 8 -3.73 8.06 15.81
CA ALA A 8 -4.39 8.96 14.87
C ALA A 8 -3.50 9.25 13.65
N PHE A 9 -2.20 9.44 13.86
CA PHE A 9 -1.23 9.57 12.78
C PHE A 9 -1.15 8.30 11.92
N ILE A 10 -1.07 7.14 12.56
CA ILE A 10 -1.00 5.84 11.86
C ILE A 10 -2.28 5.59 11.05
N ALA A 11 -3.46 5.86 11.62
CA ALA A 11 -4.74 5.71 10.93
C ALA A 11 -4.84 6.63 9.69
N ARG A 12 -4.41 7.89 9.80
CA ARG A 12 -4.34 8.80 8.65
C ARG A 12 -3.39 8.26 7.57
N ARG A 13 -2.21 7.81 7.98
CA ARG A 13 -1.22 7.26 7.05
C ARG A 13 -1.73 6.00 6.35
N LEU A 14 -2.44 5.13 7.06
CA LEU A 14 -3.10 3.96 6.48
C LEU A 14 -4.14 4.33 5.43
N ALA A 15 -4.96 5.35 5.70
CA ALA A 15 -5.96 5.83 4.75
C ALA A 15 -5.29 6.31 3.44
N GLU A 16 -4.22 7.10 3.54
CA GLU A 16 -3.42 7.55 2.39
C GLU A 16 -2.85 6.37 1.59
N LEU A 17 -2.18 5.44 2.26
CA LEU A 17 -1.56 4.29 1.60
C LEU A 17 -2.58 3.37 0.94
N ARG A 18 -3.77 3.19 1.55
CA ARG A 18 -4.87 2.41 0.97
C ARG A 18 -5.46 3.07 -0.27
N VAL A 19 -5.54 4.41 -0.31
CA VAL A 19 -5.93 5.14 -1.52
C VAL A 19 -4.88 4.92 -2.61
N GLU A 20 -3.60 5.17 -2.32
CA GLU A 20 -2.51 4.99 -3.29
C GLU A 20 -2.43 3.56 -3.82
N HIS A 21 -2.62 2.56 -2.95
CA HIS A 21 -2.65 1.15 -3.34
C HIS A 21 -3.81 0.84 -4.30
N ARG A 22 -5.02 1.38 -4.06
CA ARG A 22 -6.17 1.20 -4.96
C ARG A 22 -5.95 1.89 -6.30
N ASP A 23 -5.37 3.08 -6.30
CA ASP A 23 -5.07 3.83 -7.53
C ASP A 23 -4.02 3.08 -8.38
N LEU A 24 -2.98 2.52 -7.74
CA LEU A 24 -2.02 1.66 -8.43
C LEU A 24 -2.66 0.41 -8.98
N ASP A 25 -3.63 -0.19 -8.28
CA ASP A 25 -4.34 -1.36 -8.78
C ASP A 25 -5.11 -1.04 -10.06
N ALA A 26 -5.91 0.03 -10.04
CA ALA A 26 -6.64 0.48 -11.21
C ALA A 26 -5.71 0.83 -12.40
N ALA A 27 -4.54 1.40 -12.12
CA ALA A 27 -3.53 1.67 -13.15
C ALA A 27 -2.92 0.39 -13.73
N ILE A 28 -2.63 -0.61 -12.89
CA ILE A 28 -2.13 -1.92 -13.30
C ILE A 28 -3.16 -2.63 -14.17
N ASP A 29 -4.43 -2.62 -13.76
CA ASP A 29 -5.52 -3.27 -14.51
C ASP A 29 -5.64 -2.66 -15.90
N ARG A 30 -5.75 -1.32 -15.99
CA ARG A 30 -5.81 -0.62 -17.29
C ARG A 30 -4.63 -0.96 -18.19
N LEU A 31 -3.42 -0.96 -17.64
CA LEU A 31 -2.20 -1.25 -18.41
C LEU A 31 -2.10 -2.73 -18.79
N ALA A 32 -2.63 -3.64 -17.97
CA ALA A 32 -2.62 -5.07 -18.26
C ALA A 32 -3.54 -5.46 -19.43
N PHE A 33 -4.60 -4.68 -19.68
CA PHE A 33 -5.50 -4.88 -20.83
C PHE A 33 -4.98 -4.25 -22.12
N ASP A 34 -3.92 -3.43 -22.07
CA ASP A 34 -3.32 -2.84 -23.26
C ASP A 34 -2.26 -3.80 -23.86
N PRO A 35 -2.48 -4.37 -25.05
CA PRO A 35 -1.52 -5.28 -25.69
C PRO A 35 -0.21 -4.59 -26.10
N ALA A 36 -0.15 -3.26 -26.17
CA ALA A 36 1.06 -2.48 -26.42
C ALA A 36 1.78 -2.05 -25.13
N ALA A 37 1.26 -2.43 -23.96
CA ALA A 37 1.83 -2.02 -22.68
C ALA A 37 3.27 -2.48 -22.49
N ASP A 38 4.10 -1.57 -21.98
CA ASP A 38 5.45 -1.90 -21.55
C ASP A 38 5.43 -2.83 -20.32
N GLN A 39 5.87 -4.07 -20.52
CA GLN A 39 5.96 -5.08 -19.48
C GLN A 39 6.89 -4.66 -18.33
N LEU A 40 7.95 -3.88 -18.59
CA LEU A 40 8.84 -3.39 -17.54
C LEU A 40 8.10 -2.40 -16.63
N THR A 41 7.32 -1.50 -17.22
CA THR A 41 6.46 -0.57 -16.48
C THR A 41 5.43 -1.33 -15.66
N LEU A 42 4.76 -2.33 -16.22
CA LEU A 42 3.80 -3.17 -15.48
C LEU A 42 4.46 -3.89 -14.29
N ARG A 43 5.67 -4.45 -14.47
CA ARG A 43 6.43 -5.08 -13.38
C ARG A 43 6.80 -4.09 -12.27
N ARG A 44 7.22 -2.86 -12.63
CA ARG A 44 7.55 -1.79 -11.67
C ARG A 44 6.32 -1.38 -10.85
N LEU A 45 5.16 -1.22 -11.50
CA LEU A 45 3.91 -0.89 -10.81
C LEU A 45 3.49 -1.99 -9.84
N LYS A 46 3.54 -3.26 -10.26
CA LYS A 46 3.25 -4.41 -9.38
C LYS A 46 4.19 -4.47 -8.18
N LYS A 47 5.49 -4.21 -8.38
CA LYS A 47 6.47 -4.13 -7.28
C LYS A 47 6.11 -3.01 -6.30
N ARG A 48 5.75 -1.82 -6.79
CA ARG A 48 5.32 -0.70 -5.94
C ARG A 48 4.05 -1.04 -5.16
N LYS A 49 3.05 -1.67 -5.81
CA LYS A 49 1.82 -2.13 -5.15
C LYS A 49 2.14 -3.11 -4.00
N LEU A 50 3.06 -4.05 -4.22
CA LEU A 50 3.51 -4.98 -3.18
C LEU A 50 4.14 -4.26 -1.98
N LEU A 51 5.04 -3.31 -2.23
CA LEU A 51 5.65 -2.51 -1.15
C LEU A 51 4.63 -1.71 -0.34
N LEU A 52 3.60 -1.14 -0.99
CA LEU A 52 2.52 -0.46 -0.29
C LEU A 52 1.71 -1.43 0.57
N LYS A 53 1.39 -2.62 0.05
CA LYS A 53 0.71 -3.67 0.81
C LYS A 53 1.49 -4.04 2.08
N ASP A 54 2.81 -4.25 1.95
CA ASP A 54 3.67 -4.60 3.08
C ASP A 54 3.74 -3.46 4.11
N CYS A 55 3.78 -2.20 3.64
CA CYS A 55 3.76 -1.02 4.50
C CYS A 55 2.43 -0.87 5.24
N ILE A 56 1.30 -1.11 4.56
CA ILE A 56 -0.04 -1.12 5.15
C ILE A 56 -0.10 -2.18 6.25
N ALA A 57 0.28 -3.42 5.96
CA ALA A 57 0.28 -4.51 6.94
C ALA A 57 1.11 -4.16 8.18
N ARG A 58 2.31 -3.59 7.98
CA ARG A 58 3.18 -3.16 9.09
C ARG A 58 2.54 -2.10 9.98
N LEU A 59 1.84 -1.12 9.38
CA LEU A 59 1.15 -0.07 10.14
C LEU A 59 -0.12 -0.58 10.81
N GLU A 60 -0.84 -1.53 10.19
CA GLU A 60 -1.98 -2.21 10.81
C GLU A 60 -1.54 -3.01 12.04
N SER A 61 -0.42 -3.73 11.97
CA SER A 61 0.16 -4.43 13.13
C SER A 61 0.56 -3.48 14.27
N MET A 62 0.88 -2.22 13.99
CA MET A 62 1.17 -1.23 15.04
C MET A 62 -0.09 -0.71 15.76
N LEU A 63 -1.28 -0.87 15.16
CA LEU A 63 -2.56 -0.48 15.75
C LEU A 63 -3.25 -1.60 16.51
N ILE A 64 -2.86 -2.85 16.27
CA ILE A 64 -3.38 -4.01 17.00
C ILE A 64 -2.50 -4.18 18.25
N PRO A 65 -2.99 -3.91 19.47
CA PRO A 65 -2.25 -4.29 20.67
C PRO A 65 -2.15 -5.82 20.69
N ASP A 66 -0.95 -6.36 20.83
CA ASP A 66 -0.70 -7.80 20.93
C ASP A 66 -1.58 -8.39 22.06
N GLU A 67 -2.68 -9.07 21.70
CA GLU A 67 -3.24 -10.11 22.55
C GLU A 67 -2.42 -11.38 22.29
N PRO A 68 -1.71 -11.93 23.29
CA PRO A 68 -1.01 -13.18 23.11
C PRO A 68 -2.02 -14.29 22.79
N ALA A 69 -1.86 -14.92 21.62
CA ALA A 69 -2.59 -16.12 21.24
C ALA A 69 -2.19 -17.33 22.10
#